data_AF-I8AGJ3-F1
#
_entry.id   AF-I8AGJ3-F1
#
_cell.length_a   1.000
_cell.length_b   1.000
_cell.length_c   1.000
_cell.angle_alpha   90.00
_cell.angle_beta   90.00
_cell.angle_gamma   90.00
#
_symmetry.space_group_name_H-M   'P 1'
#
loop_
_entity.id
_entity.type
_entity.pdbx_description
1 polymer ?
#
loop_
_entity_poly.entity_id
_entity_poly.type
_entity_poly.pdbx_seq_one_letter_code
_entity_poly.pdbx_strand_id
1 'polypeptide(L)' 'MRKVLLIILIALPIISQLIALPFVNSIHPIIVGLPFFHFWLVLWIFLTPLCTWGIYALQKAEGSID' A
#
# COMPACT_ATOMS: atom_id res chain seq x y z
N MET A 1 5.13 -15.25 13.19
CA MET A 1 4.78 -13.80 13.06
C MET A 1 5.24 -13.21 11.73
N ARG A 2 6.48 -13.43 11.25
CA ARG A 2 6.97 -12.87 9.97
C ARG A 2 6.14 -13.24 8.73
N LYS A 3 5.63 -14.48 8.62
CA LYS A 3 4.69 -14.86 7.54
C LYS A 3 3.42 -14.01 7.51
N VAL A 4 2.89 -13.65 8.68
CA VAL A 4 1.72 -12.78 8.80
C VAL A 4 2.06 -11.37 8.31
N LEU A 5 3.26 -10.86 8.63
CA LEU A 5 3.74 -9.56 8.11
C LEU A 5 3.84 -9.56 6.58
N LEU A 6 4.35 -10.63 5.97
CA LEU A 6 4.37 -10.76 4.51
C LEU A 6 2.96 -10.72 3.92
N ILE A 7 2.03 -11.49 4.49
CA ILE A 7 0.64 -11.51 4.03
C ILE A 7 0.01 -10.12 4.16
N ILE A 8 0.26 -9.41 5.27
CA ILE A 8 -0.23 -8.05 5.46
C ILE A 8 0.37 -7.12 4.39
N LEU A 9 1.68 -7.11 4.18
CA LEU A 9 2.34 -6.23 3.21
C LEU A 9 1.88 -6.48 1.77
N ILE A 10 1.56 -7.72 1.41
CA ILE A 10 1.01 -8.09 0.10
C ILE A 10 -0.47 -7.69 -0.01
N ALA A 11 -1.26 -7.96 1.03
CA ALA A 11 -2.69 -7.70 1.01
C ALA A 11 -3.01 -6.20 1.10
N LEU A 12 -2.17 -5.40 1.77
CA LEU A 12 -2.37 -3.98 2.00
C LEU A 12 -2.67 -3.20 0.70
N PRO A 13 -1.81 -3.20 -0.34
CA PRO A 13 -2.10 -2.51 -1.60
C PRO A 13 -3.35 -3.05 -2.30
N ILE A 14 -3.59 -4.36 -2.25
CA ILE A 14 -4.76 -4.98 -2.89
C ILE A 14 -6.06 -4.51 -2.24
N ILE A 15 -6.14 -4.58 -0.91
CA ILE A 15 -7.30 -4.14 -0.13
C ILE A 15 -7.50 -2.64 -0.32
N SER A 16 -6.44 -1.85 -0.28
CA SER A 16 -6.51 -0.41 -0.42
C SER A 16 -6.88 0.07 -1.83
N GLN A 17 -6.66 -0.74 -2.87
CA GLN A 17 -7.08 -0.39 -4.22
C GLN A 17 -8.44 -0.99 -4.60
N LEU A 18 -8.78 -2.19 -4.15
CA LEU A 18 -10.04 -2.85 -4.54
C LEU A 18 -11.19 -2.59 -3.57
N ILE A 19 -10.91 -2.66 -2.27
CA ILE A 19 -11.94 -2.58 -1.22
C ILE A 19 -12.14 -1.14 -0.74
N ALA A 20 -11.08 -0.34 -0.70
CA ALA A 20 -11.21 1.04 -0.24
C ALA A 20 -11.90 1.96 -1.26
N LEU A 21 -12.03 1.55 -2.53
CA LEU A 21 -12.59 2.35 -3.64
C LEU A 21 -13.90 3.07 -3.29
N PRO A 22 -14.95 2.42 -2.74
CA PRO A 22 -16.20 3.09 -2.40
C PRO A 22 -16.04 4.18 -1.33
N PHE A 23 -15.01 4.09 -0.50
CA PHE A 23 -14.74 5.03 0.59
C PHE A 23 -13.85 6.20 0.13
N VAL A 24 -12.93 5.93 -0.80
CA VAL A 24 -11.99 6.95 -1.30
C VAL A 24 -12.45 7.64 -2.57
N ASN A 25 -13.45 7.07 -3.26
CA ASN A 25 -14.06 7.64 -4.46
C ASN A 25 -15.00 8.80 -4.11
N SER A 26 -14.41 9.88 -3.58
CA SER A 26 -15.09 11.12 -3.32
C SER A 26 -14.27 12.28 -3.86
N ILE A 27 -14.96 13.31 -4.35
CA ILE A 27 -14.33 14.56 -4.81
C ILE A 27 -13.83 15.35 -3.59
N HIS A 28 -14.56 15.30 -2.49
CA HIS A 28 -14.22 15.98 -1.24
C HIS A 28 -13.80 14.97 -0.15
N PRO A 29 -12.83 15.31 0.70
CA PRO A 29 -12.14 16.61 0.79
C PRO A 29 -11.10 16.84 -0.32
N ILE A 30 -10.76 18.10 -0.56
CA ILE A 30 -9.63 18.46 -1.42
C ILE A 30 -8.37 18.53 -0.54
N ILE A 31 -7.39 17.69 -0.81
CA ILE A 31 -6.12 17.62 -0.08
C ILE A 31 -5.02 18.08 -1.03
N VAL A 32 -4.23 19.08 -0.62
CA VAL A 32 -3.13 19.67 -1.41
C VAL A 32 -3.53 20.07 -2.85
N GLY A 33 -4.78 20.52 -3.04
CA GLY A 33 -5.32 20.90 -4.36
C GLY A 33 -5.84 19.74 -5.21
N LEU A 34 -5.82 18.51 -4.69
CA LEU A 34 -6.32 17.32 -5.37
C LEU A 34 -7.62 16.80 -4.71
N PRO A 35 -8.59 16.30 -5.49
CA PRO A 35 -9.69 15.53 -4.94
C PRO A 35 -9.19 14.34 -4.13
N PHE A 36 -9.93 13.91 -3.11
CA PHE A 36 -9.52 12.86 -2.19
C PHE A 36 -9.07 11.58 -2.90
N PHE A 37 -9.81 11.15 -3.92
CA PHE A 37 -9.46 9.97 -4.72
C PHE A 37 -8.09 10.10 -5.41
N HIS A 38 -7.78 11.27 -5.98
CA HIS A 38 -6.51 11.49 -6.66
C HIS A 38 -5.35 11.53 -5.67
N PHE A 39 -5.53 12.21 -4.54
CA PHE A 39 -4.56 12.21 -3.45
C PHE A 39 -4.26 10.77 -2.98
N TRP A 40 -5.31 9.95 -2.81
CA TRP A 40 -5.16 8.54 -2.43
C TRP A 40 -4.32 7.77 -3.45
N LEU A 41 -4.61 7.88 -4.75
CA LEU A 41 -3.82 7.21 -5.79
C LEU A 41 -2.35 7.63 -5.77
N VAL A 42 -2.07 8.95 -5.66
CA VAL A 42 -0.70 9.48 -5.59
C VAL A 42 0.03 8.97 -4.34
N LEU A 43 -0.64 8.93 -3.19
CA LEU A 43 -0.07 8.35 -1.97
C LEU A 43 0.37 6.88 -2.19
N TRP A 44 -0.45 6.10 -2.89
CA TRP A 44 -0.16 4.69 -3.18
C TRP A 44 0.97 4.46 -4.19
N ILE A 45 1.36 5.46 -4.98
CA ILE A 45 2.59 5.41 -5.80
C ILE A 45 3.81 5.23 -4.91
N PHE A 46 3.82 5.82 -3.71
CA PHE A 46 4.92 5.72 -2.76
C PHE A 46 4.74 4.55 -1.78
N LEU A 47 3.51 4.30 -1.30
CA LEU A 47 3.26 3.23 -0.34
C LEU A 47 3.50 1.84 -0.94
N THR A 48 3.13 1.61 -2.20
CA THR A 48 3.30 0.29 -2.84
C THR A 48 4.77 -0.16 -2.92
N PRO A 49 5.72 0.64 -3.42
CA PRO A 49 7.13 0.25 -3.41
C PRO A 49 7.69 0.14 -1.99
N LEU A 50 7.18 0.90 -1.01
CA LEU A 50 7.54 0.71 0.40
C LEU A 50 7.06 -0.65 0.95
N CYS A 51 5.86 -1.10 0.56
CA CYS A 51 5.39 -2.45 0.89
C CYS A 51 6.29 -3.53 0.30
N THR A 52 6.63 -3.40 -1.00
CA THR A 52 7.54 -4.33 -1.68
C THR A 52 8.94 -4.31 -1.10
N TRP A 53 9.44 -3.13 -0.73
CA TRP A 53 10.72 -2.99 -0.05
C TRP A 53 10.70 -3.66 1.33
N GLY A 54 9.60 -3.51 2.09
CA GLY A 54 9.39 -4.21 3.35
C GLY A 54 9.39 -5.74 3.17
N ILE A 55 8.75 -6.25 2.11
CA ILE A 55 8.78 -7.67 1.75
C ILE A 55 10.22 -8.12 1.47
N TYR A 56 10.93 -7.39 0.61
CA TYR A 56 12.32 -7.68 0.26
C TYR A 56 13.23 -7.69 1.50
N ALA A 57 13.16 -6.65 2.33
CA ALA A 57 13.96 -6.55 3.55
C ALA A 57 13.66 -7.71 4.51
N LEU A 58 12.38 -8.09 4.63
CA LEU A 58 11.98 -9.19 5.49
C LEU A 58 12.49 -10.53 4.97
N GLN A 59 12.35 -10.81 3.67
CA GLN A 59 12.80 -12.06 3.06
C GLN A 59 14.33 -12.17 3.02
N LYS A 60 15.04 -11.05 2.79
CA LYS A 60 16.50 -10.98 2.88
C LYS A 60 17.00 -11.32 4.30
N ALA A 61 16.33 -10.80 5.33
CA ALA A 61 16.64 -11.15 6.71
C ALA A 61 16.39 -12.64 7.05
N GLU A 62 15.67 -13.37 6.18
CA GLU A 62 15.40 -14.80 6.32
C GLU A 62 16.47 -15.68 5.64
N GLY A 63 17.40 -15.08 4.88
CA GLY A 63 18.31 -15.83 3.99
C GLY A 63 17.57 -16.54 2.86
N SER A 64 16.33 -16.14 2.55
CA SER A 64 15.52 -16.75 1.49
C SER A 64 15.85 -16.22 0.10
N ILE A 65 16.52 -15.07 0.02
CA ILE A 65 16.89 -14.40 -1.22
C ILE A 65 18.39 -14.10 -1.16
N ASP A 66 19.17 -15.18 -1.04
CA ASP A 66 20.62 -15.16 -1.19
C ASP A 66 20.98 -15.95 -2.46
#